data_AF-A2DYQ1-F1
#
_entry.id   AF-A2DYQ1-F1
#
_cell.length_a   1.000
_cell.length_b   1.000
_cell.length_c   1.000
_cell.angle_alpha   90.00
_cell.angle_beta   90.00
_cell.angle_gamma   90.00
#
_symmetry.space_group_name_H-M   'P 1'
#
loop_
_entity.id
_entity.type
_entity.pdbx_description
1 polymer ?
#
loop_
_entity_poly.entity_id
_entity_poly.type
_entity_poly.pdbx_seq_one_letter_code
_entity_poly.pdbx_strand_id
1 'polypeptide(L)'
;MITDPLELRQNLSSRLAEIECLLGKSRSRMVMLTPLPWYTKFVNWVRNNEPIPALEIDCSSLLVNGEFDIKKQWKKDFNVFEEAIWETIKGVFKCTNPIFKRLTVHPATGQSVILVKPIQIEFNTNNGTVAKNLAHDWHLSIMKRPLCLAIRVNSANHDLCNPNGEPIDDNMTTDQYFQKYGHVVFLKQKNEEFKTHDLTQWSNTLPSLPSPEQLTKLTPLKLGVKELLDSAPQRNEPDNYPKPVGLINLGNTCFLNSALQSIIHIKQLYTFVLNPKFDSSLNKKNPLGSGGKIASAFKDLVKSMCISGTNPRNPKEFRSAFSSKYTTFSNYDQHDA
;
A
#
# COMPACT_ATOMS: atom_id res chain seq x y z
N MET A 1 14.69 -28.94 11.30
CA MET A 1 13.31 -29.13 10.78
C MET A 1 12.52 -29.81 11.88
N ILE A 2 11.35 -29.30 12.22
CA ILE A 2 10.48 -29.92 13.22
C ILE A 2 9.84 -31.15 12.58
N THR A 3 9.95 -32.31 13.25
CA THR A 3 9.38 -33.59 12.79
C THR A 3 8.30 -34.12 13.73
N ASP A 4 8.22 -33.58 14.96
CA ASP A 4 7.15 -33.91 15.90
C ASP A 4 5.94 -33.00 15.68
N PRO A 5 4.72 -33.54 15.45
CA PRO A 5 3.54 -32.72 15.24
C PRO A 5 3.17 -31.83 16.43
N LEU A 6 3.41 -32.28 17.67
CA LEU A 6 3.04 -31.51 18.86
C LEU A 6 3.95 -30.29 19.02
N GLU A 7 5.27 -30.47 18.89
CA GLU A 7 6.26 -29.40 18.83
C GLU A 7 5.94 -28.42 17.69
N LEU A 8 5.63 -28.95 16.51
CA LEU A 8 5.29 -28.14 15.34
C LEU A 8 4.11 -27.23 15.64
N ARG A 9 3.07 -27.79 16.24
CA ARG A 9 1.88 -27.01 16.55
C ARG A 9 2.15 -25.90 17.54
N GLN A 10 2.88 -26.19 18.63
CA GLN A 10 3.22 -25.18 19.63
C GLN A 10 3.97 -24.01 19.00
N ASN A 11 4.90 -24.29 18.07
CA ASN A 11 5.57 -23.25 17.29
C ASN A 11 4.58 -22.40 16.49
N LEU A 12 3.67 -23.06 15.74
CA LEU A 12 2.72 -22.39 14.85
C LEU A 12 1.62 -21.62 15.57
N SER A 13 1.22 -22.03 16.77
CA SER A 13 0.19 -21.32 17.55
C SER A 13 0.59 -19.87 17.84
N SER A 14 1.89 -19.59 18.02
CA SER A 14 2.42 -18.22 18.19
C SER A 14 2.48 -17.42 16.88
N ARG A 15 2.39 -18.09 15.73
CA ARG A 15 2.52 -17.55 14.37
C ARG A 15 1.22 -17.64 13.57
N LEU A 16 0.09 -17.81 14.25
CA LEU A 16 -1.21 -18.06 13.62
C LEU A 16 -1.62 -16.94 12.65
N ALA A 17 -1.25 -15.69 12.95
CA ALA A 17 -1.49 -14.55 12.07
C ALA A 17 -0.74 -14.65 10.72
N GLU A 18 0.44 -15.28 10.68
CA GLU A 18 1.20 -15.52 9.43
C GLU A 18 0.49 -16.54 8.52
N ILE A 19 -0.31 -17.43 9.12
CA ILE A 19 -1.11 -18.42 8.40
C ILE A 19 -2.41 -17.77 7.90
N GLU A 20 -3.18 -17.15 8.79
CA GLU A 20 -4.55 -16.73 8.47
C GLU A 20 -4.66 -15.34 7.83
N CYS A 21 -3.73 -14.44 8.14
CA CYS A 21 -3.77 -13.03 7.71
C CYS A 21 -2.71 -12.75 6.64
N LEU A 22 -2.56 -13.66 5.67
CA LEU A 22 -1.57 -13.49 4.63
C LEU A 22 -1.98 -12.37 3.64
N LEU A 23 -1.28 -11.24 3.72
CA LEU A 23 -1.48 -10.06 2.85
C LEU A 23 -0.32 -9.90 1.88
N GLY A 24 -0.63 -9.61 0.62
CA GLY A 24 0.34 -9.27 -0.41
C GLY A 24 1.21 -8.07 -0.01
N LYS A 25 2.44 -8.04 -0.53
CA LYS A 25 3.38 -6.92 -0.40
C LYS A 25 3.76 -6.40 -1.79
N SER A 26 4.39 -5.23 -1.84
CA SER A 26 4.88 -4.58 -3.07
C SER A 26 5.94 -5.41 -3.83
N ARG A 27 6.66 -6.27 -3.12
CA ARG A 27 7.53 -7.31 -3.68
C ARG A 27 6.76 -8.63 -3.67
N SER A 28 6.69 -9.26 -4.84
CA SER A 28 6.08 -10.59 -4.95
C SER A 28 6.95 -11.63 -4.26
N ARG A 29 6.31 -12.62 -3.65
CA ARG A 29 6.97 -13.70 -2.90
C ARG A 29 6.35 -15.05 -3.23
N MET A 30 7.12 -16.11 -3.04
CA MET A 30 6.65 -17.47 -3.27
C MET A 30 5.72 -17.92 -2.15
N VAL A 31 4.65 -18.58 -2.54
CA VAL A 31 3.70 -19.22 -1.65
C VAL A 31 3.36 -20.61 -2.17
N MET A 32 3.17 -21.54 -1.25
CA MET A 32 2.71 -22.90 -1.54
C MET A 32 1.18 -22.93 -1.48
N LEU A 33 0.53 -23.47 -2.50
CA LEU A 33 -0.92 -23.65 -2.55
C LEU A 33 -1.31 -24.96 -1.87
N THR A 34 -2.43 -24.92 -1.15
CA THR A 34 -2.99 -26.07 -0.43
C THR A 34 -4.50 -26.14 -0.67
N PRO A 35 -5.09 -27.32 -0.93
CA PRO A 35 -6.53 -27.46 -1.03
C PRO A 35 -7.23 -26.92 0.22
N LEU A 36 -8.30 -26.14 0.03
CA LEU A 36 -8.99 -25.48 1.13
C LEU A 36 -9.50 -26.46 2.21
N PRO A 37 -10.06 -27.64 1.88
CA PRO A 37 -10.52 -28.59 2.89
C PRO A 37 -9.42 -29.08 3.84
N TRP A 38 -8.21 -29.32 3.30
CA TRP A 38 -7.05 -29.70 4.10
C TRP A 38 -6.57 -28.53 4.95
N TYR A 39 -6.45 -27.35 4.35
CA TYR A 39 -6.02 -26.13 5.01
C TYR A 39 -6.91 -25.76 6.21
N THR A 40 -8.23 -25.88 6.07
CA THR A 40 -9.18 -25.61 7.15
C THR A 40 -8.95 -26.54 8.34
N LYS A 41 -8.78 -27.84 8.10
CA LYS A 41 -8.45 -28.81 9.16
C LYS A 41 -7.11 -28.47 9.83
N PHE A 42 -6.12 -28.05 9.05
CA PHE A 42 -4.82 -27.62 9.58
C PHE A 42 -4.95 -26.40 10.50
N VAL A 43 -5.64 -25.35 10.08
CA VAL A 43 -5.85 -24.15 10.91
C VAL A 43 -6.59 -24.50 12.20
N ASN A 44 -7.64 -25.32 12.11
CA ASN A 44 -8.38 -25.80 13.25
C ASN A 44 -7.52 -26.63 14.22
N TRP A 45 -6.67 -27.51 13.71
CA TRP A 45 -5.71 -28.26 14.53
C TRP A 45 -4.77 -27.31 15.27
N VAL A 46 -4.20 -26.30 14.60
CA VAL A 46 -3.30 -25.32 15.22
C VAL A 46 -3.99 -24.45 16.27
N ARG A 47 -5.21 -23.98 15.97
CA ARG A 47 -5.97 -23.04 16.80
C ARG A 47 -6.74 -23.71 17.94
N ASN A 48 -7.53 -24.73 17.62
CA ASN A 48 -8.60 -25.24 18.47
C ASN A 48 -8.26 -26.55 19.18
N ASN A 49 -7.05 -27.09 18.98
CA ASN A 49 -6.73 -28.44 19.44
C ASN A 49 -7.57 -29.55 18.80
N GLU A 50 -8.11 -29.30 17.61
CA GLU A 50 -8.80 -30.33 16.83
C GLU A 50 -7.84 -31.43 16.37
N PRO A 51 -8.31 -32.60 15.90
CA PRO A 51 -7.45 -33.66 15.39
C PRO A 51 -6.52 -33.19 14.28
N ILE A 52 -5.29 -33.72 14.26
CA ILE A 52 -4.31 -33.44 13.21
C ILE A 52 -4.88 -33.74 11.82
N PRO A 53 -4.67 -32.88 10.81
CA PRO A 53 -5.06 -33.20 9.44
C PRO A 53 -4.23 -34.38 8.90
N ALA A 54 -4.61 -34.87 7.72
CA ALA A 54 -3.84 -35.89 7.02
C ALA A 54 -2.38 -35.45 6.87
N LEU A 55 -1.43 -36.36 7.14
CA LEU A 55 0.00 -36.11 7.01
C LEU A 55 0.43 -35.84 5.55
N GLU A 56 -0.41 -36.21 4.59
CA GLU A 56 -0.24 -35.90 3.19
C GLU A 56 -1.12 -34.70 2.77
N ILE A 57 -0.48 -33.73 2.11
CA ILE A 57 -1.13 -32.62 1.41
C ILE A 57 -1.19 -32.99 -0.07
N ASP A 58 -2.32 -33.53 -0.51
CA ASP A 58 -2.54 -33.87 -1.92
C ASP A 58 -3.10 -32.67 -2.70
N CYS A 59 -2.26 -32.05 -3.52
CA CYS A 59 -2.64 -30.91 -4.35
C CYS A 59 -3.27 -31.30 -5.70
N SER A 60 -3.50 -32.59 -5.97
CA SER A 60 -4.02 -33.08 -7.26
C SER A 60 -5.39 -32.49 -7.61
N SER A 61 -6.22 -32.19 -6.62
CA SER A 61 -7.53 -31.53 -6.80
C SER A 61 -7.47 -30.10 -7.36
N LEU A 62 -6.28 -29.50 -7.39
CA LEU A 62 -6.01 -28.17 -7.95
C LEU A 62 -5.43 -28.23 -9.37
N LEU A 63 -5.25 -29.44 -9.92
CA LEU A 63 -4.62 -29.66 -11.21
C LEU A 63 -5.59 -30.19 -12.25
N VAL A 64 -5.36 -29.83 -13.51
CA VAL A 64 -5.94 -30.43 -14.71
C VAL A 64 -4.79 -30.71 -15.67
N ASN A 65 -4.64 -31.97 -16.09
CA ASN A 65 -3.54 -32.42 -16.96
C ASN A 65 -2.14 -32.09 -16.41
N GLY A 66 -1.96 -32.13 -15.09
CA GLY A 66 -0.69 -31.81 -14.43
C GLY A 66 -0.37 -30.32 -14.29
N GLU A 67 -1.19 -29.42 -14.86
CA GLU A 67 -1.08 -27.98 -14.66
C GLU A 67 -2.12 -27.45 -13.68
N PHE A 68 -1.84 -26.31 -13.04
CA PHE A 68 -2.80 -25.64 -12.17
C PHE A 68 -4.07 -25.26 -12.94
N ASP A 69 -5.22 -25.68 -12.43
CA ASP A 69 -6.52 -25.35 -13.01
C ASP A 69 -6.84 -23.88 -12.78
N ILE A 70 -6.80 -23.09 -13.85
CA ILE A 70 -7.06 -21.64 -13.83
C ILE A 70 -8.46 -21.26 -13.31
N LYS A 71 -9.40 -22.21 -13.26
CA LYS A 71 -10.75 -21.97 -12.71
C LYS A 71 -10.76 -21.97 -11.19
N LYS A 72 -9.70 -22.46 -10.53
CA LYS A 72 -9.60 -22.51 -9.07
C LYS A 72 -9.39 -21.12 -8.50
N GLN A 73 -10.15 -20.78 -7.47
CA GLN A 73 -10.18 -19.47 -6.85
C GLN A 73 -9.54 -19.50 -5.45
N TRP A 74 -8.70 -18.50 -5.18
CA TRP A 74 -8.08 -18.34 -3.87
C TRP A 74 -9.16 -18.06 -2.80
N LYS A 75 -9.02 -18.68 -1.62
CA LYS A 75 -9.94 -18.66 -0.48
C LYS A 75 -11.29 -19.35 -0.73
N LYS A 76 -11.47 -20.00 -1.88
CA LYS A 76 -12.65 -20.80 -2.22
C LYS A 76 -12.31 -22.26 -2.51
N ASP A 77 -11.29 -22.49 -3.33
CA ASP A 77 -10.83 -23.83 -3.70
C ASP A 77 -9.51 -24.19 -3.01
N PHE A 78 -8.66 -23.19 -2.79
CA PHE A 78 -7.37 -23.35 -2.15
C PHE A 78 -7.06 -22.18 -1.21
N ASN A 79 -6.11 -22.41 -0.31
CA ASN A 79 -5.42 -21.36 0.43
C ASN A 79 -3.90 -21.51 0.26
N VAL A 80 -3.11 -20.66 0.92
CA VAL A 80 -1.68 -20.60 0.70
C VAL A 80 -0.88 -20.49 1.99
N PHE A 81 0.33 -21.04 1.98
CA PHE A 81 1.36 -20.77 2.99
C PHE A 81 2.48 -19.94 2.41
N GLU A 82 2.97 -18.97 3.17
CA GLU A 82 4.25 -18.32 2.87
C GLU A 82 5.38 -19.35 2.94
N GLU A 83 6.42 -19.15 2.13
CA GLU A 83 7.58 -20.05 2.05
C GLU A 83 8.15 -20.39 3.44
N ALA A 84 8.29 -19.40 4.33
CA ALA A 84 8.78 -19.64 5.69
C ALA A 84 7.90 -20.59 6.52
N ILE A 85 6.57 -20.53 6.34
CA ILE A 85 5.64 -21.45 7.02
C ILE A 85 5.72 -22.83 6.36
N TRP A 86 5.76 -22.90 5.03
CA TRP A 86 5.93 -24.15 4.30
C TRP A 86 7.20 -24.90 4.74
N GLU A 87 8.32 -24.20 4.82
CA GLU A 87 9.60 -24.73 5.28
C GLU A 87 9.55 -25.26 6.72
N THR A 88 8.68 -24.68 7.56
CA THR A 88 8.46 -25.13 8.93
C THR A 88 7.63 -26.41 8.97
N ILE A 89 6.58 -26.53 8.15
CA ILE A 89 5.61 -27.64 8.23
C ILE A 89 6.01 -28.88 7.42
N LYS A 90 6.85 -28.73 6.38
CA LYS A 90 7.19 -29.81 5.45
C LYS A 90 7.92 -31.01 6.08
N GLY A 91 8.46 -30.85 7.30
CA GLY A 91 9.07 -31.94 8.06
C GLY A 91 8.05 -32.93 8.62
N VAL A 92 6.81 -32.48 8.85
CA VAL A 92 5.70 -33.31 9.36
C VAL A 92 4.73 -33.67 8.23
N PHE A 93 4.41 -32.70 7.37
CA PHE A 93 3.42 -32.85 6.31
C PHE A 93 4.10 -33.01 4.95
N LYS A 94 3.99 -34.19 4.35
CA LYS A 94 4.47 -34.46 2.99
C LYS A 94 3.48 -33.87 1.99
N CYS A 95 3.96 -33.31 0.89
CA CYS A 95 3.09 -32.78 -0.17
C CYS A 95 3.28 -33.54 -1.47
N THR A 96 2.17 -33.99 -2.04
CA THR A 96 2.11 -34.61 -3.35
C THR A 96 1.65 -33.57 -4.37
N ASN A 97 2.36 -33.50 -5.49
CA ASN A 97 2.18 -32.49 -6.55
C ASN A 97 2.26 -31.04 -6.03
N PRO A 98 3.37 -30.62 -5.39
CA PRO A 98 3.47 -29.31 -4.78
C PRO A 98 3.34 -28.18 -5.81
N ILE A 99 2.48 -27.21 -5.51
CA ILE A 99 2.18 -26.08 -6.40
C ILE A 99 2.67 -24.80 -5.73
N PHE A 100 3.64 -24.14 -6.37
CA PHE A 100 4.15 -22.85 -5.90
C PHE A 100 3.77 -21.74 -6.87
N LYS A 101 3.27 -20.63 -6.32
CA LYS A 101 2.89 -19.43 -7.09
C LYS A 101 3.39 -18.17 -6.40
N ARG A 102 3.26 -17.02 -7.07
CA ARG A 102 3.65 -15.72 -6.52
C ARG A 102 2.45 -15.01 -5.91
N LEU A 103 2.55 -14.64 -4.64
CA LEU A 103 1.64 -13.70 -4.00
C LEU A 103 2.16 -12.27 -4.19
N THR A 104 1.30 -11.37 -4.64
CA THR A 104 1.61 -9.95 -4.85
C THR A 104 0.41 -9.08 -4.44
N VAL A 105 0.55 -7.77 -4.62
CA VAL A 105 -0.54 -6.79 -4.56
C VAL A 105 -0.92 -6.37 -5.97
N HIS A 106 -2.22 -6.29 -6.25
CA HIS A 106 -2.76 -5.71 -7.46
C HIS A 106 -2.48 -4.20 -7.48
N PRO A 107 -1.75 -3.67 -8.48
CA PRO A 107 -1.21 -2.30 -8.44
C PRO A 107 -2.28 -1.20 -8.35
N ALA A 108 -3.47 -1.42 -8.93
CA ALA A 108 -4.55 -0.43 -8.91
C ALA A 108 -5.51 -0.55 -7.71
N THR A 109 -5.65 -1.74 -7.12
CA THR A 109 -6.70 -1.99 -6.10
C THR A 109 -6.13 -2.25 -4.71
N GLY A 110 -4.81 -2.44 -4.58
CA GLY A 110 -4.18 -2.81 -3.32
C GLY A 110 -4.52 -4.23 -2.83
N GLN A 111 -5.33 -4.98 -3.57
CA GLN A 111 -5.76 -6.31 -3.15
C GLN A 111 -4.66 -7.35 -3.32
N SER A 112 -4.62 -8.32 -2.41
CA SER A 112 -3.70 -9.45 -2.52
C SER A 112 -4.14 -10.36 -3.66
N VAL A 113 -3.19 -10.77 -4.52
CA VAL A 113 -3.48 -11.63 -5.68
C VAL A 113 -2.40 -12.70 -5.84
N ILE A 114 -2.82 -13.91 -6.23
CA ILE A 114 -1.93 -15.00 -6.64
C ILE A 114 -1.74 -14.96 -8.15
N LEU A 115 -0.50 -14.80 -8.60
CA LEU A 115 -0.15 -14.84 -10.01
C LEU A 115 0.01 -16.30 -10.46
N VAL A 116 -0.89 -16.76 -11.33
CA VAL A 116 -0.94 -18.15 -11.81
C VAL A 116 0.18 -18.43 -12.82
N LYS A 117 0.31 -17.58 -13.83
CA LYS A 117 1.42 -17.58 -14.80
C LYS A 117 1.86 -16.11 -14.94
N PRO A 118 2.88 -15.67 -14.20
CA PRO A 118 3.31 -14.28 -14.26
C PRO A 118 4.17 -14.02 -15.50
N ILE A 119 3.99 -12.85 -16.13
CA ILE A 119 4.94 -12.28 -17.07
C ILE A 119 5.88 -11.36 -16.28
N GLN A 120 7.19 -11.51 -16.48
CA GLN A 120 8.17 -10.56 -15.93
C GLN A 120 8.39 -9.41 -16.90
N ILE A 121 8.16 -8.18 -16.43
CA ILE A 121 8.39 -6.94 -17.16
C ILE A 121 9.46 -6.13 -16.42
N GLU A 122 10.42 -5.61 -17.17
CA GLU A 122 11.47 -4.71 -16.72
C GLU A 122 11.08 -3.26 -16.99
N PHE A 123 10.92 -2.49 -15.92
CA PHE A 123 10.62 -1.07 -15.99
C PHE A 123 11.89 -0.26 -15.81
N ASN A 124 12.37 0.35 -16.89
CA ASN A 124 13.48 1.28 -16.87
C ASN A 124 12.99 2.65 -16.42
N THR A 125 13.56 3.15 -15.33
CA THR A 125 13.27 4.46 -14.76
C THR A 125 14.55 5.27 -14.62
N ASN A 126 14.44 6.57 -14.33
CA ASN A 126 15.60 7.44 -14.09
C ASN A 126 16.44 6.99 -12.88
N ASN A 127 15.89 6.20 -11.95
CA ASN A 127 16.59 5.66 -10.80
C ASN A 127 17.04 4.20 -11.00
N GLY A 128 17.02 3.70 -12.25
CA GLY A 128 17.41 2.34 -12.61
C GLY A 128 16.23 1.45 -13.01
N THR A 129 16.53 0.17 -13.17
CA THR A 129 15.60 -0.85 -13.67
C THR A 129 14.90 -1.57 -12.53
N VAL A 130 13.58 -1.70 -12.62
CA VAL A 130 12.74 -2.45 -11.66
C VAL A 130 12.01 -3.56 -12.39
N ALA A 131 12.35 -4.81 -12.09
CA ALA A 131 11.62 -5.96 -12.61
C ALA A 131 10.37 -6.27 -11.77
N LYS A 132 9.23 -6.50 -12.42
CA LYS A 132 7.95 -6.84 -11.80
C LYS A 132 7.31 -8.05 -12.46
N ASN A 133 6.67 -8.89 -11.67
CA ASN A 133 5.86 -10.01 -12.13
C ASN A 133 4.40 -9.54 -12.20
N LEU A 134 3.77 -9.64 -13.36
CA LEU A 134 2.43 -9.13 -13.65
C LEU A 134 1.54 -10.27 -14.18
N ALA A 135 0.22 -10.15 -14.01
CA ALA A 135 -0.72 -11.07 -14.65
C ALA A 135 -0.93 -10.67 -16.12
N HIS A 136 -1.24 -11.65 -16.96
CA HIS A 136 -1.45 -11.46 -18.40
C HIS A 136 -2.56 -10.45 -18.73
N ASP A 137 -3.64 -10.50 -17.97
CA ASP A 137 -4.89 -9.74 -18.17
C ASP A 137 -4.85 -8.34 -17.55
N TRP A 138 -3.79 -7.99 -16.82
CA TRP A 138 -3.66 -6.65 -16.24
C TRP A 138 -3.29 -5.64 -17.31
N HIS A 139 -3.99 -4.52 -17.34
CA HIS A 139 -3.60 -3.34 -18.12
C HIS A 139 -2.25 -2.83 -17.64
N LEU A 140 -1.30 -2.58 -18.55
CA LEU A 140 0.05 -2.20 -18.16
C LEU A 140 0.10 -0.78 -17.53
N SER A 141 -0.85 0.07 -17.89
CA SER A 141 -1.02 1.44 -17.39
C SER A 141 -1.14 1.53 -15.86
N ILE A 142 -1.68 0.50 -15.21
CA ILE A 142 -1.83 0.45 -13.75
C ILE A 142 -0.49 0.50 -13.01
N MET A 143 0.61 0.16 -13.70
CA MET A 143 1.96 0.20 -13.14
C MET A 143 2.54 1.61 -13.04
N LYS A 144 2.02 2.58 -13.79
CA LYS A 144 2.55 3.94 -13.87
C LYS A 144 2.63 4.62 -12.51
N ARG A 145 1.52 4.64 -11.77
CA ARG A 145 1.43 5.32 -10.46
C ARG A 145 2.34 4.67 -9.41
N PRO A 146 2.31 3.33 -9.18
CA PRO A 146 3.26 2.67 -8.27
C PRO A 146 4.73 2.89 -8.61
N LEU A 147 5.10 2.89 -9.89
CA LEU A 147 6.47 3.15 -10.31
C LEU A 147 6.88 4.61 -10.04
N CYS A 148 6.02 5.57 -10.36
CA CYS A 148 6.26 6.98 -10.07
C CYS A 148 6.41 7.24 -8.56
N LEU A 149 5.57 6.62 -7.74
CA LEU A 149 5.67 6.70 -6.28
C LEU A 149 6.99 6.13 -5.76
N ALA A 150 7.46 5.00 -6.32
CA ALA A 150 8.72 4.39 -5.92
C ALA A 150 9.94 5.30 -6.18
N ILE A 151 9.90 6.11 -7.24
CA ILE A 151 10.97 7.07 -7.57
C ILE A 151 10.65 8.52 -7.14
N ARG A 152 9.55 8.73 -6.40
CA ARG A 152 9.10 10.03 -5.87
C ARG A 152 8.86 11.12 -6.94
N VAL A 153 8.32 10.73 -8.09
CA VAL A 153 7.93 11.67 -9.16
C VAL A 153 6.41 11.73 -9.32
N ASN A 154 5.92 12.80 -9.96
CA ASN A 154 4.49 12.96 -10.26
C ASN A 154 4.10 12.13 -11.51
N SER A 155 3.17 11.19 -11.34
CA SER A 155 2.69 10.33 -12.43
C SER A 155 1.92 11.07 -13.53
N ALA A 156 1.40 12.27 -13.26
CA ALA A 156 0.76 13.08 -14.28
C ALA A 156 1.75 13.56 -15.36
N ASN A 157 3.02 13.73 -14.96
CA ASN A 157 4.10 14.23 -15.80
C ASN A 157 4.90 13.11 -16.47
N HIS A 158 4.49 11.84 -16.33
CA HIS A 158 5.22 10.70 -16.87
C HIS A 158 4.29 9.80 -17.68
N ASP A 159 4.86 9.07 -18.63
CA ASP A 159 4.21 8.01 -19.38
C ASP A 159 5.04 6.74 -19.35
N LEU A 160 4.34 5.62 -19.48
CA LEU A 160 4.98 4.36 -19.84
C LEU A 160 5.13 4.34 -21.35
N CYS A 161 6.35 4.06 -21.82
CA CYS A 161 6.71 4.04 -23.22
C CYS A 161 7.28 2.67 -23.60
N ASN A 162 7.03 2.27 -24.85
CA ASN A 162 7.64 1.09 -25.44
C ASN A 162 9.14 1.32 -25.76
N PRO A 163 9.89 0.31 -26.22
CA PRO A 163 11.30 0.47 -26.58
C PRO A 163 11.57 1.46 -27.71
N ASN A 164 10.57 1.75 -28.54
CA ASN A 164 10.66 2.76 -29.61
C ASN A 164 10.45 4.20 -29.07
N GLY A 165 10.09 4.35 -27.79
CA GLY A 165 9.83 5.65 -27.16
C GLY A 165 8.41 6.16 -27.31
N GLU A 166 7.49 5.35 -27.86
CA GLU A 166 6.09 5.73 -28.03
C GLU A 166 5.31 5.44 -26.74
N PRO A 167 4.37 6.31 -26.32
CA PRO A 167 3.48 6.03 -25.20
C PRO A 167 2.68 4.74 -25.40
N ILE A 168 2.52 3.97 -24.34
CA ILE A 168 1.73 2.74 -24.34
C ILE A 168 0.25 3.10 -24.20
N ASP A 169 -0.61 2.42 -24.97
CA ASP A 169 -2.07 2.52 -24.82
C ASP A 169 -2.49 2.10 -23.41
N ASP A 170 -3.26 2.94 -22.73
CA ASP A 170 -3.71 2.69 -21.36
C ASP A 170 -4.58 1.42 -21.23
N ASN A 171 -5.18 0.96 -22.34
CA ASN A 171 -5.98 -0.28 -22.41
C ASN A 171 -5.17 -1.51 -22.86
N MET A 172 -3.87 -1.39 -23.12
CA MET A 172 -3.06 -2.54 -23.50
C MET A 172 -2.80 -3.45 -22.29
N THR A 173 -3.13 -4.73 -22.43
CA THR A 173 -2.83 -5.72 -21.39
C THR A 173 -1.34 -6.08 -21.39
N THR A 174 -0.87 -6.63 -20.28
CA THR A 174 0.51 -7.08 -20.13
C THR A 174 0.87 -8.13 -21.19
N ASP A 175 -0.05 -9.06 -21.48
CA ASP A 175 0.15 -10.09 -22.50
C ASP A 175 0.26 -9.51 -23.91
N GLN A 176 -0.66 -8.60 -24.27
CA GLN A 176 -0.64 -7.90 -25.55
C GLN A 176 0.65 -7.09 -25.74
N TYR A 177 1.07 -6.37 -24.69
CA TYR A 177 2.33 -5.63 -24.72
C TYR A 177 3.52 -6.57 -24.90
N PHE A 178 3.59 -7.65 -24.12
CA PHE A 178 4.70 -8.58 -24.13
C PHE A 178 4.88 -9.24 -25.50
N GLN A 179 3.79 -9.67 -26.13
CA GLN A 179 3.83 -10.24 -27.47
C GLN A 179 4.30 -9.24 -28.53
N LYS A 180 3.99 -7.95 -28.36
CA LYS A 180 4.29 -6.91 -29.35
C LYS A 180 5.67 -6.29 -29.20
N TYR A 181 6.10 -6.03 -27.96
CA TYR A 181 7.30 -5.23 -27.66
C TYR A 181 8.30 -5.94 -26.74
N GLY A 182 7.99 -7.15 -26.28
CA GLY A 182 8.83 -7.90 -25.34
C GLY A 182 8.67 -7.45 -23.89
N HIS A 183 9.72 -7.59 -23.09
CA HIS A 183 9.65 -7.45 -21.64
C HIS A 183 10.10 -6.08 -21.10
N VAL A 184 10.56 -5.16 -21.96
CA VAL A 184 11.14 -3.88 -21.51
C VAL A 184 10.13 -2.76 -21.68
N VAL A 185 9.96 -1.95 -20.64
CA VAL A 185 9.10 -0.75 -20.60
C VAL A 185 9.91 0.41 -20.03
N PHE A 186 9.71 1.62 -20.55
CA PHE A 186 10.36 2.82 -20.06
C PHE A 186 9.35 3.72 -19.35
N LEU A 187 9.70 4.27 -18.18
CA LEU A 187 8.95 5.35 -17.55
C LEU A 187 9.65 6.67 -17.87
N LYS A 188 9.05 7.49 -18.73
CA LYS A 188 9.64 8.75 -19.21
C LYS A 188 8.81 9.96 -18.80
N GLN A 189 9.45 11.11 -18.63
CA GLN A 189 8.75 12.37 -18.39
C GLN A 189 8.12 12.87 -19.69
N LYS A 190 6.86 13.30 -19.64
CA LYS A 190 6.19 14.06 -20.69
C LYS A 190 6.95 15.38 -20.85
N ASN A 191 7.54 15.61 -22.02
CA ASN A 191 8.32 16.81 -22.42
C ASN A 191 9.85 16.69 -22.38
N GLU A 192 10.44 15.51 -22.46
CA GLU A 192 11.78 15.41 -23.06
C GLU A 192 11.63 15.27 -24.58
N GLU A 193 11.77 16.38 -25.30
CA GLU A 193 12.17 16.34 -26.70
C GLU A 193 13.45 15.50 -26.81
N PHE A 194 13.48 14.66 -27.85
CA PHE A 194 14.63 13.83 -28.21
C PHE A 194 15.88 14.71 -28.35
N LYS A 195 16.70 14.80 -27.31
CA LYS A 195 18.11 15.14 -27.47
C LYS A 195 18.86 13.83 -27.56
N THR A 196 19.18 13.42 -28.78
CA THR A 196 20.33 12.56 -29.00
C THR A 196 21.53 13.23 -28.34
N HIS A 197 21.89 12.83 -27.13
CA HIS A 197 23.19 13.20 -26.58
C HIS A 197 24.21 12.30 -27.25
N ASP A 198 24.85 12.89 -28.26
CA ASP A 198 26.19 12.55 -28.69
C ASP A 198 27.07 12.30 -27.44
N LEU A 199 27.69 11.12 -27.38
CA LEU A 199 28.46 10.62 -26.23
C LEU A 199 29.81 11.34 -26.06
N THR A 200 29.95 12.58 -26.54
CA THR A 200 31.23 13.29 -26.64
C THR A 200 31.31 14.61 -25.87
N GLN A 201 30.25 15.05 -25.16
CA GLN A 201 30.27 16.35 -24.47
C GLN A 201 30.01 16.36 -22.95
N TRP A 202 30.12 15.22 -22.24
CA TRP A 202 30.25 15.29 -20.77
C TRP A 202 31.69 15.63 -20.37
N SER A 203 32.08 16.88 -20.63
CA SER A 203 33.08 17.56 -19.81
C SER A 203 32.72 19.03 -19.79
N ASN A 204 32.54 19.57 -18.57
CA ASN A 204 32.34 20.98 -18.24
C ASN A 204 30.89 21.49 -18.29
N THR A 205 30.13 21.24 -17.22
CA THR A 205 29.54 22.29 -16.35
C THR A 205 28.73 21.63 -15.22
N LEU A 206 29.34 21.47 -14.05
CA LEU A 206 28.63 21.29 -12.79
C LEU A 206 28.49 22.67 -12.14
N PRO A 207 27.30 23.09 -11.66
CA PRO A 207 27.21 24.22 -10.76
C PRO A 207 27.91 23.87 -9.45
N SER A 208 28.80 24.73 -8.99
CA SER A 208 29.48 24.59 -7.70
C SER A 208 28.47 24.65 -6.55
N LEU A 209 28.63 23.73 -5.58
CA LEU A 209 27.93 23.79 -4.30
C LEU A 209 28.24 25.12 -3.59
N PRO A 210 27.26 25.76 -2.92
CA PRO A 210 27.51 26.95 -2.13
C PRO A 210 28.45 26.62 -0.95
N SER A 211 29.35 27.56 -0.63
CA SER A 211 30.35 27.38 0.41
C SER A 211 29.70 27.27 1.82
N PRO A 212 30.39 26.63 2.78
CA PRO A 212 29.86 26.36 4.13
C PRO A 212 29.43 27.60 4.93
N GLU A 213 29.79 28.81 4.49
CA GLU A 213 29.49 30.07 5.17
C GLU A 213 28.06 30.57 4.91
N GLN A 214 27.34 30.04 3.91
CA GLN A 214 25.94 30.43 3.66
C GLN A 214 24.92 29.63 4.51
N LEU A 215 25.35 28.58 5.22
CA LEU A 215 24.47 27.73 6.03
C LEU A 215 24.26 28.25 7.48
N THR A 216 25.00 29.27 7.91
CA THR A 216 25.00 29.75 9.31
C THR A 216 23.97 30.85 9.61
N LYS A 217 23.16 31.28 8.63
CA LYS A 217 22.08 32.28 8.85
C LYS A 217 20.67 31.72 8.99
N LEU A 218 20.49 30.40 9.02
CA LEU A 218 19.21 29.80 9.38
C LEU A 218 19.22 29.45 10.87
N THR A 219 18.58 30.28 11.68
CA THR A 219 18.27 29.95 13.07
C THR A 219 17.48 28.65 13.13
N PRO A 220 17.88 27.65 13.94
CA PRO A 220 17.08 26.46 14.16
C PRO A 220 15.73 26.85 14.79
N LEU A 221 14.64 26.28 14.30
CA LEU A 221 13.37 26.27 15.03
C LEU A 221 13.60 25.53 16.35
N LYS A 222 13.73 26.27 17.45
CA LYS A 222 13.59 25.72 18.82
C LYS A 222 12.14 25.29 19.00
N LEU A 223 11.79 24.10 18.52
CA LEU A 223 10.62 23.39 19.02
C LEU A 223 11.08 22.54 20.21
N GLY A 224 10.93 23.10 21.42
CA GLY A 224 11.12 22.35 22.65
C GLY A 224 10.04 21.29 22.80
N VAL A 225 10.29 20.09 22.29
CA VAL A 225 9.38 18.93 22.43
C VAL A 225 9.19 18.54 23.91
N LYS A 226 10.10 18.96 24.79
CA LYS A 226 10.10 18.61 26.22
C LYS A 226 9.11 19.44 27.05
N GLU A 227 8.91 20.73 26.75
CA GLU A 227 7.98 21.58 27.51
C GLU A 227 6.50 21.30 27.21
N LEU A 228 6.19 20.62 26.10
CA LEU A 228 4.82 20.20 25.76
C LEU A 228 4.40 18.87 26.42
N LEU A 229 5.36 18.11 26.97
CA LEU A 229 5.09 16.80 27.59
C LEU A 229 4.87 16.88 29.10
N ASP A 230 5.36 17.93 29.77
CA ASP A 230 5.35 18.05 31.24
C ASP A 230 4.11 18.78 31.82
N SER A 231 3.16 19.21 30.98
CA SER A 231 1.87 19.72 31.45
C SER A 231 0.74 18.72 31.13
N ALA A 232 0.78 17.55 31.77
CA ALA A 232 -0.35 16.63 31.78
C ALA A 232 -1.44 17.17 32.73
N PRO A 233 -2.67 17.46 32.25
CA PRO A 233 -3.75 17.84 33.15
C PRO A 233 -4.13 16.65 34.03
N GLN A 234 -4.20 16.92 35.34
CA GLN A 234 -4.87 16.09 36.33
C GLN A 234 -6.29 15.75 35.84
N ARG A 235 -6.71 14.50 36.08
CA ARG A 235 -8.02 13.94 35.73
C ARG A 235 -9.14 14.81 36.32
N ASN A 236 -9.70 15.75 35.54
CA ASN A 236 -10.99 16.41 35.75
C ASN A 236 -11.38 17.31 34.56
N GLU A 237 -10.93 17.00 33.33
CA GLU A 237 -11.34 17.75 32.13
C GLU A 237 -12.61 17.12 31.52
N PRO A 238 -13.59 17.94 31.07
CA PRO A 238 -14.76 17.45 30.36
C PRO A 238 -14.34 16.65 29.12
N ASP A 239 -15.23 15.75 28.72
CA ASP A 239 -15.11 14.65 27.75
C ASP A 239 -14.73 15.06 26.29
N ASN A 240 -13.74 15.94 26.11
CA ASN A 240 -13.39 16.61 24.86
C ASN A 240 -12.37 15.78 24.05
N TYR A 241 -12.79 14.57 23.68
CA TYR A 241 -12.09 13.71 22.74
C TYR A 241 -13.03 13.26 21.62
N PRO A 242 -12.53 13.00 20.41
CA PRO A 242 -13.36 12.51 19.31
C PRO A 242 -14.02 11.18 19.68
N LYS A 243 -15.35 11.13 19.63
CA LYS A 243 -16.11 9.91 19.85
C LYS A 243 -16.09 9.05 18.57
N PRO A 244 -16.19 7.71 18.68
CA PRO A 244 -16.25 6.81 17.54
C PRO A 244 -17.64 6.87 16.87
N VAL A 245 -17.94 8.00 16.22
CA VAL A 245 -19.18 8.24 15.46
C VAL A 245 -18.90 8.18 13.96
N GLY A 246 -19.88 7.71 13.18
CA GLY A 246 -19.72 7.57 11.74
C GLY A 246 -19.51 8.91 11.01
N LEU A 247 -18.92 8.86 9.82
CA LEU A 247 -18.89 9.98 8.88
C LEU A 247 -19.86 9.72 7.72
N ILE A 248 -20.66 10.72 7.36
CA ILE A 248 -21.57 10.62 6.21
C ILE A 248 -20.72 10.42 4.94
N ASN A 249 -21.04 9.39 4.17
CA ASN A 249 -20.41 9.18 2.87
C ASN A 249 -21.06 10.13 1.86
N LEU A 250 -20.26 10.99 1.23
CA LEU A 250 -20.71 12.00 0.27
C LEU A 250 -20.59 11.49 -1.17
N GLY A 251 -20.68 10.17 -1.40
CA GLY A 251 -20.51 9.51 -2.69
C GLY A 251 -19.04 9.15 -2.97
N ASN A 252 -18.72 7.84 -3.01
CA ASN A 252 -17.36 7.28 -3.17
C ASN A 252 -16.29 7.81 -2.20
N THR A 253 -16.65 8.55 -1.14
CA THR A 253 -15.70 9.10 -0.15
C THR A 253 -15.36 8.14 1.01
N CYS A 254 -15.66 6.85 0.87
CA CYS A 254 -15.40 5.87 1.93
C CYS A 254 -13.90 5.78 2.28
N PHE A 255 -13.02 5.93 1.28
CA PHE A 255 -11.56 6.01 1.47
C PHE A 255 -11.18 7.21 2.35
N LEU A 256 -11.76 8.38 2.08
CA LEU A 256 -11.47 9.60 2.83
C LEU A 256 -11.98 9.47 4.25
N ASN A 257 -13.17 8.88 4.43
CA ASN A 257 -13.79 8.70 5.74
C ASN A 257 -13.02 7.70 6.61
N SER A 258 -12.46 6.63 6.05
CA SER A 258 -11.64 5.68 6.81
C SER A 258 -10.29 6.28 7.19
N ALA A 259 -9.64 7.02 6.29
CA ALA A 259 -8.40 7.74 6.57
C ALA A 259 -8.60 8.83 7.65
N LEU A 260 -9.63 9.65 7.51
CA LEU A 260 -9.96 10.70 8.48
C LEU A 260 -10.23 10.12 9.86
N GLN A 261 -11.05 9.08 9.96
CA GLN A 261 -11.32 8.44 11.25
C GLN A 261 -10.05 7.85 11.86
N SER A 262 -9.14 7.29 11.06
CA SER A 262 -7.87 6.76 11.57
C SER A 262 -6.97 7.87 12.14
N ILE A 263 -6.86 9.00 11.43
CA ILE A 263 -6.01 10.13 11.82
C ILE A 263 -6.59 10.87 13.02
N ILE A 264 -7.91 11.11 13.04
CA ILE A 264 -8.59 11.87 14.10
C ILE A 264 -8.45 11.20 15.46
N HIS A 265 -8.36 9.87 15.54
CA HIS A 265 -8.23 9.15 16.80
C HIS A 265 -6.78 9.06 17.33
N ILE A 266 -5.80 9.64 16.64
CA ILE A 266 -4.44 9.75 17.17
C ILE A 266 -4.43 10.80 18.30
N LYS A 267 -4.20 10.36 19.53
CA LYS A 267 -4.28 11.18 20.75
C LYS A 267 -3.50 12.48 20.69
N GLN A 268 -2.26 12.39 20.27
CA GLN A 268 -1.35 13.54 20.18
C GLN A 268 -1.87 14.57 19.17
N LEU A 269 -2.47 14.11 18.08
CA LEU A 269 -2.96 14.97 17.02
C LEU A 269 -4.25 15.70 17.43
N TYR A 270 -5.27 14.98 17.93
CA TYR A 270 -6.50 15.67 18.32
C TYR A 270 -6.28 16.60 19.52
N THR A 271 -5.37 16.26 20.44
CA THR A 271 -5.03 17.13 21.57
C THR A 271 -4.38 18.42 21.08
N PHE A 272 -3.49 18.33 20.08
CA PHE A 272 -2.88 19.50 19.45
C PHE A 272 -3.92 20.35 18.70
N VAL A 273 -4.79 19.72 17.92
CA VAL A 273 -5.81 20.40 17.08
C VAL A 273 -6.88 21.09 17.92
N LEU A 274 -7.28 20.48 19.04
CA LEU A 274 -8.27 21.04 19.97
C LEU A 274 -7.67 22.11 20.89
N ASN A 275 -6.35 22.28 20.91
CA ASN A 275 -5.69 23.31 21.72
C ASN A 275 -6.13 24.72 21.28
N PRO A 276 -6.46 25.65 22.21
CA PRO A 276 -6.80 27.03 21.88
C PRO A 276 -5.73 27.76 21.05
N LYS A 277 -4.45 27.38 21.19
CA LYS A 277 -3.31 27.94 20.44
C LYS A 277 -3.15 27.36 19.03
N PHE A 278 -3.98 26.40 18.61
CA PHE A 278 -3.84 25.78 17.30
C PHE A 278 -3.93 26.82 16.17
N ASP A 279 -4.89 27.75 16.22
CA ASP A 279 -5.13 28.69 15.12
C ASP A 279 -3.97 29.67 14.93
N SER A 280 -3.28 30.03 16.02
CA SER A 280 -2.08 30.88 15.99
C SER A 280 -0.82 30.12 15.57
N SER A 281 -0.81 28.79 15.70
CA SER A 281 0.30 27.94 15.22
C SER A 281 0.28 27.68 13.72
N LEU A 282 -0.83 28.00 13.03
CA LEU A 282 -0.98 27.74 11.59
C LEU A 282 -0.10 28.67 10.75
N ASN A 283 0.77 28.08 9.93
CA ASN A 283 1.53 28.82 8.92
C ASN A 283 0.66 29.17 7.70
N LYS A 284 -0.18 30.22 7.85
CA LYS A 284 -1.07 30.71 6.78
C LYS A 284 -0.33 31.34 5.60
N LYS A 285 0.96 31.69 5.77
CA LYS A 285 1.78 32.37 4.77
C LYS A 285 2.50 31.42 3.83
N ASN A 286 2.42 30.09 4.04
CA ASN A 286 3.06 29.13 3.16
C ASN A 286 2.45 29.18 1.74
N PRO A 287 3.20 29.56 0.69
CA PRO A 287 2.70 29.66 -0.68
C PRO A 287 2.28 28.31 -1.26
N LEU A 288 2.85 27.20 -0.76
CA LEU A 288 2.42 25.85 -1.13
C LEU A 288 1.23 25.35 -0.29
N GLY A 289 0.87 26.04 0.78
CA GLY A 289 -0.20 25.67 1.69
C GLY A 289 -1.61 26.01 1.17
N SER A 290 -2.61 25.73 1.99
CA SER A 290 -4.03 26.07 1.75
C SER A 290 -4.46 27.38 2.46
N GLY A 291 -3.50 28.20 2.90
CA GLY A 291 -3.78 29.38 3.74
C GLY A 291 -4.37 29.03 5.12
N GLY A 292 -4.21 27.78 5.57
CA GLY A 292 -4.81 27.25 6.80
C GLY A 292 -6.25 26.74 6.64
N LYS A 293 -6.84 26.79 5.43
CA LYS A 293 -8.24 26.37 5.20
C LYS A 293 -8.48 24.90 5.52
N ILE A 294 -7.60 24.01 5.04
CA ILE A 294 -7.73 22.56 5.31
C ILE A 294 -7.59 22.28 6.81
N ALA A 295 -6.60 22.89 7.47
CA ALA A 295 -6.35 22.71 8.90
C ALA A 295 -7.52 23.20 9.77
N SER A 296 -8.14 24.32 9.37
CA SER A 296 -9.32 24.87 10.07
C SER A 296 -10.54 23.96 9.89
N ALA A 297 -10.82 23.52 8.66
CA ALA A 297 -11.92 22.60 8.38
C ALA A 297 -11.72 21.23 9.08
N PHE A 298 -10.47 20.77 9.20
CA PHE A 298 -10.13 19.57 9.97
C PHE A 298 -10.42 19.76 11.46
N LYS A 299 -10.02 20.89 12.05
CA LYS A 299 -10.33 21.23 13.44
C LYS A 299 -11.82 21.24 13.73
N ASP A 300 -12.62 21.81 12.83
CA ASP A 300 -14.08 21.85 12.98
C ASP A 300 -14.70 20.45 12.90
N LEU A 301 -14.19 19.60 12.02
CA LEU A 301 -14.60 18.19 11.95
C LEU A 301 -14.27 17.45 13.25
N VAL A 302 -13.05 17.59 13.79
CA VAL A 302 -12.62 16.99 15.06
C VAL A 302 -13.52 17.46 16.21
N LYS A 303 -13.81 18.76 16.30
CA LYS A 303 -14.74 19.31 17.30
C LYS A 303 -16.14 18.70 17.17
N SER A 304 -16.66 18.55 15.96
CA SER A 304 -17.98 17.96 15.74
C SER A 304 -18.07 16.51 16.25
N MET A 305 -16.97 15.75 16.16
CA MET A 305 -16.89 14.38 16.67
C MET A 305 -16.76 14.32 18.19
N CYS A 306 -16.40 15.41 18.87
CA CYS A 306 -16.37 15.47 20.34
C CYS A 306 -17.77 15.66 20.96
N ILE A 307 -18.76 16.07 20.17
CA ILE A 307 -20.15 16.20 20.62
C ILE A 307 -20.74 14.81 20.84
N SER A 308 -21.34 14.57 22.02
CA SER A 308 -22.00 13.30 22.35
C SER A 308 -23.18 12.96 21.42
N GLY A 309 -23.45 11.67 21.25
CA GLY A 309 -24.54 11.14 20.42
C GLY A 309 -24.04 10.17 19.34
N THR A 310 -24.97 9.49 18.67
CA THR A 310 -24.69 8.44 17.69
C THR A 310 -24.79 8.90 16.23
N ASN A 311 -25.31 10.11 15.99
CA ASN A 311 -25.53 10.63 14.65
C ASN A 311 -24.21 10.79 13.88
N PRO A 312 -24.14 10.38 12.60
CA PRO A 312 -22.93 10.55 11.81
C PRO A 312 -22.63 12.04 11.56
N ARG A 313 -21.35 12.39 11.43
CA ARG A 313 -20.88 13.76 11.16
C ARG A 313 -20.64 13.98 9.66
N ASN A 314 -20.88 15.19 9.19
CA ASN A 314 -20.76 15.53 7.78
C ASN A 314 -19.34 16.09 7.47
N PRO A 315 -18.49 15.40 6.68
CA PRO A 315 -17.15 15.87 6.34
C PRO A 315 -17.11 16.84 5.15
N LYS A 316 -18.25 17.37 4.68
CA LYS A 316 -18.36 18.16 3.44
C LYS A 316 -17.44 19.38 3.42
N GLU A 317 -17.35 20.13 4.51
CA GLU A 317 -16.50 21.32 4.58
C GLU A 317 -15.01 20.96 4.51
N PHE A 318 -14.60 19.89 5.20
CA PHE A 318 -13.24 19.37 5.08
C PHE A 318 -12.93 18.94 3.65
N ARG A 319 -13.83 18.17 3.02
CA ARG A 319 -13.67 17.73 1.63
C ARG A 319 -13.56 18.92 0.68
N SER A 320 -14.44 19.91 0.82
CA SER A 320 -14.42 21.12 -0.01
C SER A 320 -13.09 21.86 0.11
N ALA A 321 -12.59 22.06 1.34
CA ALA A 321 -11.30 22.67 1.58
C ALA A 321 -10.15 21.85 0.97
N PHE A 322 -10.21 20.52 1.09
CA PHE A 322 -9.21 19.60 0.55
C PHE A 322 -9.18 19.62 -0.99
N SER A 323 -10.34 19.42 -1.63
CA SER A 323 -10.50 19.40 -3.08
C SER A 323 -10.21 20.75 -3.74
N SER A 324 -10.40 21.87 -3.01
CA SER A 324 -10.04 23.20 -3.52
C SER A 324 -8.54 23.40 -3.73
N LYS A 325 -7.71 22.70 -2.95
CA LYS A 325 -6.24 22.75 -3.07
C LYS A 325 -5.70 21.63 -3.96
N TYR A 326 -6.31 20.44 -3.86
CA TYR A 326 -5.90 19.26 -4.58
C TYR A 326 -7.01 18.85 -5.54
N THR A 327 -7.05 19.51 -6.70
CA THR A 327 -8.06 19.31 -7.74
C THR A 327 -8.11 17.87 -8.26
N THR A 328 -7.03 17.09 -8.10
CA THR A 328 -7.03 15.64 -8.36
C THR A 328 -8.10 14.88 -7.56
N PHE A 329 -8.52 15.42 -6.40
CA PHE A 329 -9.56 14.84 -5.54
C PHE A 329 -10.88 15.65 -5.58
N SER A 330 -11.10 16.48 -6.61
CA SER A 330 -12.38 17.19 -6.78
C SER A 330 -13.46 16.34 -7.43
N ASN A 331 -13.09 15.21 -8.05
CA ASN A 331 -14.03 14.20 -8.55
C ASN A 331 -14.62 13.36 -7.38
N TYR A 332 -15.67 12.62 -7.69
CA TYR A 332 -16.30 11.65 -6.78
C TYR A 332 -15.86 10.22 -7.15
N ASP A 333 -14.63 10.05 -7.65
CA ASP A 333 -14.07 8.74 -7.93
C ASP A 333 -13.51 8.12 -6.64
N GLN A 334 -13.30 6.80 -6.63
CA GLN A 334 -12.61 6.16 -5.51
C GLN A 334 -11.11 6.49 -5.59
N HIS A 335 -10.51 6.83 -4.44
CA HIS A 335 -9.09 7.07 -4.31
C HIS A 335 -8.49 6.17 -3.23
N ASP A 336 -7.17 5.99 -3.26
CA ASP A 336 -6.45 5.33 -2.18
C ASP A 336 -6.61 6.14 -0.87
N ALA A 337 -6.92 5.46 0.23
CA ALA A 337 -7.15 6.05 1.55
C ALA A 337 -5.86 6.55 2.21
#